data_AF-A0A960C918-F1
#
_entry.id   AF-A0A960C918-F1
#
_cell.length_a   1.000
_cell.length_b   1.000
_cell.length_c   1.000
_cell.angle_alpha   90.00
_cell.angle_beta   90.00
_cell.angle_gamma   90.00
#
_symmetry.space_group_name_H-M   'P 1'
#
loop_
_entity.id
_entity.type
_entity.pdbx_description
1 polymer ?
#
loop_
_entity_poly.entity_id
_entity_poly.type
_entity_poly.pdbx_seq_one_letter_code
_entity_poly.pdbx_strand_id
1 'polypeptide(L)'
;TTCDTCRKDSIPGTGLLPKLHQESTAVTTDLQNLVSGATPPTLANLEDVTAPGIAITRQVVEAIREMPATEQGLIIGRLVAEISTARTVEKALYARRLLLTGRQVPEVYATEVAREHADVSIAELDEEIDSLLFETRVRREVVSDTVAVLLQRAAARRQSSLQVPQVSPVDPRPLNRGRVQ
;
A
#
# COMPACT_ATOMS: atom_id res chain seq x y z
N THR A 1 21.78 7.65 39.59
CA THR A 1 21.96 6.26 40.02
C THR A 1 20.92 5.40 39.32
N THR A 2 21.35 4.52 38.41
CA THR A 2 20.50 3.49 37.81
C THR A 2 20.16 2.46 38.89
N CYS A 3 18.87 2.18 39.12
CA CYS A 3 18.40 1.32 40.20
C CYS A 3 18.38 -0.15 39.75
N ASP A 4 19.23 -1.00 40.35
CA ASP A 4 19.31 -2.43 40.02
C ASP A 4 18.21 -3.29 40.65
N THR A 5 17.56 -2.82 41.71
CA THR A 5 16.49 -3.55 42.42
C THR A 5 15.08 -3.08 42.07
N CYS A 6 14.95 -2.16 41.10
CA CYS A 6 13.66 -1.65 40.67
C CYS A 6 13.00 -2.59 39.66
N ARG A 7 11.68 -2.79 39.80
CA ARG A 7 10.88 -3.52 38.81
C ARG A 7 10.89 -2.73 37.50
N LYS A 8 11.48 -3.31 36.45
CA LYS A 8 11.54 -2.72 35.12
C LYS A 8 10.27 -3.08 34.36
N ASP A 9 9.20 -2.32 34.59
CA ASP A 9 8.02 -2.39 33.72
C ASP A 9 8.41 -1.75 32.38
N SER A 10 8.60 -2.59 31.35
CA SER A 10 8.93 -2.17 29.99
C SER A 10 7.81 -2.59 29.05
N ILE A 11 7.40 -1.69 28.17
CA ILE A 11 6.56 -2.01 27.02
C ILE A 11 7.53 -2.34 25.88
N PRO A 12 7.55 -3.58 25.37
CA PRO A 12 8.40 -3.93 24.25
C PRO A 12 8.09 -3.05 23.03
N GLY A 13 9.14 -2.58 22.35
CA GLY A 13 8.99 -1.98 21.03
C GLY A 13 8.38 -3.01 20.06
N THR A 14 7.44 -2.56 19.22
CA THR A 14 6.80 -3.43 18.22
C THR A 14 7.46 -3.34 16.85
N GLY A 15 8.38 -2.40 16.65
CA GLY A 15 9.03 -2.12 15.36
C GLY A 15 8.11 -1.49 14.31
N LEU A 16 8.66 -1.20 13.12
CA LEU A 16 7.94 -0.54 12.03
C LEU A 16 6.89 -1.41 11.34
N LEU A 17 7.04 -2.73 11.28
CA LEU A 17 6.11 -3.60 10.56
C LEU A 17 4.70 -3.65 11.17
N PRO A 18 4.52 -3.89 12.49
CA PRO A 18 3.21 -3.76 13.12
C PRO A 18 2.63 -2.36 12.97
N LYS A 19 3.48 -1.32 12.97
CA LYS A 19 3.02 0.05 12.73
C LYS A 19 2.48 0.23 11.31
N LEU A 20 3.18 -0.30 10.31
CA LEU A 20 2.71 -0.33 8.91
C LEU A 20 1.35 -1.01 8.79
N HIS A 21 1.15 -2.15 9.47
CA HIS A 21 -0.12 -2.87 9.43
C HIS A 21 -1.26 -2.07 10.04
N GLN A 22 -1.04 -1.40 11.17
CA GLN A 22 -2.03 -0.51 11.77
C GLN A 22 -2.41 0.64 10.84
N GLU A 23 -1.41 1.31 10.25
CA GLU A 23 -1.65 2.39 9.28
C GLU A 23 -2.40 1.87 8.04
N SER A 24 -2.05 0.68 7.54
CA SER A 24 -2.71 0.07 6.38
C SER A 24 -4.18 -0.22 6.66
N THR A 25 -4.50 -0.75 7.84
CA THR A 25 -5.89 -1.03 8.24
C THR A 25 -6.71 0.25 8.34
N ALA A 26 -6.16 1.29 8.99
CA ALA A 26 -6.83 2.58 9.13
C ALA A 26 -7.11 3.21 7.76
N VAL A 27 -6.06 3.35 6.92
CA VAL A 27 -6.18 3.93 5.58
C VAL A 27 -7.12 3.12 4.68
N THR A 28 -7.15 1.79 4.82
CA THR A 28 -8.10 0.93 4.08
C THR A 28 -9.52 1.32 4.41
N THR A 29 -9.87 1.43 5.69
CA THR A 29 -11.22 1.81 6.13
C THR A 29 -11.59 3.21 5.64
N ASP A 30 -10.70 4.19 5.82
CA ASP A 30 -10.98 5.58 5.45
C ASP A 30 -11.15 5.73 3.93
N LEU A 31 -10.28 5.10 3.14
CA LEU A 31 -10.37 5.15 1.68
C LEU A 31 -11.60 4.40 1.16
N GLN A 32 -11.98 3.27 1.77
CA GLN A 32 -13.22 2.55 1.43
C GLN A 32 -14.46 3.39 1.75
N ASN A 33 -14.48 4.09 2.88
CA ASN A 33 -15.59 4.97 3.25
C ASN A 33 -15.73 6.16 2.28
N LEU A 34 -14.60 6.72 1.85
CA LEU A 34 -14.57 7.74 0.82
C LEU A 34 -15.06 7.22 -0.53
N VAL A 35 -14.60 6.05 -0.99
CA VAL A 35 -15.02 5.52 -2.30
C VAL A 35 -16.48 5.07 -2.27
N SER A 36 -16.93 4.37 -1.23
CA SER A 36 -18.33 3.92 -1.11
C SER A 36 -19.35 5.05 -0.93
N GLY A 37 -18.89 6.26 -0.55
CA GLY A 37 -19.77 7.40 -0.27
C GLY A 37 -20.30 7.45 1.15
N ALA A 38 -19.91 6.53 2.03
CA ALA A 38 -20.21 6.60 3.47
C ALA A 38 -19.64 7.86 4.13
N THR A 39 -18.53 8.39 3.59
CA THR A 39 -17.90 9.63 4.05
C THR A 39 -17.77 10.61 2.87
N PRO A 40 -18.18 11.88 3.02
CA PRO A 40 -18.03 12.87 1.96
C PRO A 40 -16.55 13.26 1.76
N PRO A 41 -16.08 13.51 0.51
CA PRO A 41 -14.70 13.93 0.24
C PRO A 41 -14.52 15.43 0.56
N THR A 42 -14.55 15.76 1.84
CA THR A 42 -14.16 17.07 2.39
C THR A 42 -12.64 17.14 2.52
N LEU A 43 -12.08 18.34 2.69
CA LEU A 43 -10.63 18.50 2.87
C LEU A 43 -10.10 17.66 4.04
N ALA A 44 -10.77 17.73 5.20
CA ALA A 44 -10.38 16.98 6.40
C ALA A 44 -10.36 15.46 6.17
N ASN A 45 -11.41 14.91 5.54
CA ASN A 45 -11.48 13.46 5.30
C ASN A 45 -10.46 13.00 4.24
N LEU A 46 -10.07 13.87 3.30
CA LEU A 46 -9.05 13.58 2.31
C LEU A 46 -7.63 13.63 2.91
N GLU A 47 -7.41 14.44 3.94
CA GLU A 47 -6.15 14.46 4.71
C GLU A 47 -5.91 13.12 5.42
N ASP A 48 -6.96 12.47 5.92
CA ASP A 48 -6.90 11.17 6.59
C ASP A 48 -6.39 10.03 5.70
N VAL A 49 -6.45 10.20 4.38
CA VAL A 49 -5.90 9.25 3.38
C VAL A 49 -4.73 9.83 2.56
N THR A 50 -4.19 10.98 2.95
CA THR A 50 -3.05 11.62 2.28
C THR A 50 -1.72 11.27 2.95
N ALA A 51 -0.64 11.12 2.18
CA ALA A 51 0.71 10.88 2.72
C ALA A 51 1.72 11.86 2.12
N PRO A 52 2.92 12.01 2.72
CA PRO A 52 3.99 12.80 2.13
C PRO A 52 4.26 12.37 0.67
N GLY A 53 4.13 13.32 -0.26
CA GLY A 53 4.29 13.05 -1.70
C GLY A 53 3.10 12.38 -2.40
N ILE A 54 2.02 12.03 -1.69
CA ILE A 54 0.81 11.38 -2.23
C ILE A 54 -0.42 12.19 -1.81
N ALA A 55 -0.92 13.03 -2.72
CA ALA A 55 -2.13 13.82 -2.50
C ALA A 55 -3.38 13.09 -3.00
N ILE A 56 -4.34 12.81 -2.12
CA ILE A 56 -5.65 12.28 -2.51
C ILE A 56 -6.63 13.44 -2.60
N THR A 57 -7.06 13.76 -3.82
CA THR A 57 -8.04 14.82 -4.06
C THR A 57 -9.44 14.26 -4.25
N ARG A 58 -10.44 15.13 -4.21
CA ARG A 58 -11.82 14.77 -4.54
C ARG A 58 -11.91 14.11 -5.93
N GLN A 59 -11.21 14.65 -6.92
CA GLN A 59 -11.21 14.12 -8.28
C GLN A 59 -10.64 12.70 -8.34
N VAL A 60 -9.64 12.37 -7.52
CA VAL A 60 -9.11 11.01 -7.42
C VAL A 60 -10.18 10.06 -6.86
N VAL A 61 -10.88 10.46 -5.80
CA VAL A 61 -11.96 9.65 -5.22
C VAL A 61 -13.11 9.45 -6.22
N GLU A 62 -13.52 10.51 -6.92
CA GLU A 62 -14.56 10.45 -7.95
C GLU A 62 -14.13 9.55 -9.12
N ALA A 63 -12.90 9.66 -9.60
CA ALA A 63 -12.36 8.80 -10.64
C ALA A 63 -12.37 7.32 -10.22
N ILE A 64 -12.04 7.00 -8.96
CA ILE A 64 -12.12 5.63 -8.45
C ILE A 64 -13.59 5.16 -8.42
N ARG A 65 -14.53 6.00 -8.00
CA ARG A 65 -15.97 5.66 -7.97
C ARG A 65 -16.53 5.33 -9.35
N GLU A 66 -16.03 5.97 -10.40
CA GLU A 66 -16.44 5.74 -11.79
C GLU A 66 -15.87 4.43 -12.38
N MET A 67 -14.84 3.85 -11.77
CA MET A 67 -14.25 2.58 -12.21
C MET A 67 -15.16 1.39 -11.91
N PRO A 68 -15.04 0.27 -12.66
CA PRO A 68 -15.69 -0.99 -12.31
C PRO A 68 -15.28 -1.47 -10.91
N ALA A 69 -16.22 -2.06 -10.15
CA ALA A 69 -15.95 -2.52 -8.78
C ALA A 69 -14.76 -3.50 -8.66
N THR A 70 -14.50 -4.29 -9.71
CA THR A 70 -13.33 -5.19 -9.80
C THR A 70 -12.00 -4.44 -9.86
N GLU A 71 -11.97 -3.24 -10.42
CA GLU A 71 -10.78 -2.40 -10.54
C GLU A 71 -10.60 -1.50 -9.31
N GLN A 72 -11.70 -1.04 -8.71
CA GLN A 72 -11.68 -0.24 -7.48
C GLN A 72 -10.88 -0.92 -6.36
N GLY A 73 -11.12 -2.20 -6.11
CA GLY A 73 -10.41 -2.95 -5.06
C GLY A 73 -8.90 -3.02 -5.29
N LEU A 74 -8.46 -3.13 -6.55
CA LEU A 74 -7.03 -3.18 -6.90
C LEU A 74 -6.37 -1.81 -6.70
N ILE A 75 -7.02 -0.73 -7.13
CA ILE A 75 -6.50 0.63 -6.99
C ILE A 75 -6.46 1.03 -5.51
N ILE A 76 -7.52 0.75 -4.75
CA ILE A 76 -7.57 0.99 -3.30
C ILE A 76 -6.43 0.24 -2.61
N GLY A 77 -6.22 -1.05 -2.92
CA GLY A 77 -5.14 -1.83 -2.31
C GLY A 77 -3.74 -1.27 -2.60
N ARG A 78 -3.51 -0.75 -3.81
CA ARG A 78 -2.24 -0.10 -4.18
C ARG A 78 -2.05 1.23 -3.44
N LEU A 79 -3.07 2.09 -3.44
CA LEU A 79 -3.04 3.37 -2.74
C LEU A 79 -2.79 3.17 -1.25
N VAL A 80 -3.50 2.22 -0.62
CA VAL A 80 -3.29 1.87 0.79
C VAL A 80 -1.82 1.51 1.04
N ALA A 81 -1.23 0.63 0.22
CA ALA A 81 0.16 0.22 0.38
C ALA A 81 1.15 1.38 0.20
N GLU A 82 0.89 2.31 -0.73
CA GLU A 82 1.73 3.48 -0.93
C GLU A 82 1.62 4.49 0.21
N ILE A 83 0.39 4.83 0.62
CA ILE A 83 0.10 5.77 1.70
C ILE A 83 0.64 5.24 3.03
N SER A 84 0.39 3.97 3.36
CA SER A 84 0.80 3.41 4.65
C SER A 84 2.32 3.29 4.76
N THR A 85 3.00 2.88 3.69
CA THR A 85 4.48 2.84 3.65
C THR A 85 5.04 4.25 3.77
N ALA A 86 4.54 5.22 2.99
CA ALA A 86 5.03 6.60 3.04
C ALA A 86 4.86 7.23 4.43
N ARG A 87 3.69 7.07 5.07
CA ARG A 87 3.44 7.54 6.44
C ARG A 87 4.36 6.87 7.47
N THR A 88 4.54 5.57 7.36
CA THR A 88 5.38 4.81 8.32
C THR A 88 6.84 5.22 8.22
N VAL A 89 7.37 5.32 7.00
CA VAL A 89 8.75 5.75 6.75
C VAL A 89 8.97 7.19 7.22
N GLU A 90 8.05 8.11 6.93
CA GLU A 90 8.17 9.49 7.38
C GLU A 90 8.22 9.59 8.91
N LYS A 91 7.35 8.86 9.61
CA LYS A 91 7.35 8.79 11.08
C LYS A 91 8.69 8.24 11.61
N ALA A 92 9.24 7.23 10.97
CA ALA A 92 10.55 6.66 11.32
C ALA A 92 11.68 7.68 11.11
N LEU A 93 11.69 8.39 9.99
CA LEU A 93 12.67 9.45 9.71
C LEU A 93 12.59 10.61 10.71
N TYR A 94 11.39 10.99 11.15
CA TYR A 94 11.23 11.95 12.24
C TYR A 94 11.76 11.43 13.56
N ALA A 95 11.41 10.19 13.94
CA ALA A 95 11.92 9.57 15.17
C ALA A 95 13.45 9.52 15.19
N ARG A 96 14.06 9.13 14.06
CA ARG A 96 15.51 9.14 13.86
C ARG A 96 16.11 10.54 14.09
N ARG A 97 15.51 11.58 13.48
CA ARG A 97 15.98 12.96 13.65
C ARG A 97 15.86 13.41 15.11
N LEU A 98 14.78 13.05 15.79
CA LEU A 98 14.57 13.34 17.21
C LEU A 98 15.65 12.65 18.07
N LEU A 99 15.94 11.37 17.84
CA LEU A 99 16.99 10.64 18.56
C LEU A 99 18.37 11.26 18.35
N LEU A 100 18.71 11.64 17.11
CA LEU A 100 19.96 12.33 16.80
C LEU A 100 20.10 13.65 17.56
N THR A 101 19.02 14.43 17.63
CA THR A 101 19.01 15.70 18.39
C THR A 101 19.04 15.47 19.90
N GLY A 102 18.31 14.48 20.42
CA GLY A 102 18.28 14.12 21.83
C GLY A 102 19.63 13.63 22.35
N ARG A 103 20.37 12.91 21.51
CA ARG A 103 21.76 12.48 21.80
C ARG A 103 22.72 13.65 22.04
N GLN A 104 22.46 14.81 21.43
CA GLN A 104 23.32 16.02 21.56
C GLN A 104 22.99 16.87 22.80
N VAL A 105 21.93 16.54 23.53
CA VAL A 105 21.54 17.24 24.75
C VAL A 105 22.64 17.03 25.83
N PRO A 106 23.12 18.08 26.52
CA PRO A 106 24.28 17.99 27.43
C PRO A 106 24.17 16.88 28.47
N GLU A 107 22.98 16.65 29.02
CA GLU A 107 22.69 15.64 30.03
C GLU A 107 22.91 14.21 29.49
N VAL A 108 22.54 13.97 28.23
CA VAL A 108 22.74 12.69 27.54
C VAL A 108 24.17 12.58 27.06
N TYR A 109 24.71 13.64 26.45
CA TYR A 109 26.06 13.68 25.90
C TYR A 109 27.13 13.44 26.98
N ALA A 110 26.94 13.96 28.19
CA ALA A 110 27.87 13.73 29.30
C ALA A 110 27.84 12.29 29.85
N THR A 111 26.84 11.48 29.49
CA THR A 111 26.63 10.13 30.01
C THR A 111 26.91 9.08 28.93
N GLU A 112 28.02 8.34 29.02
CA GLU A 112 28.42 7.34 28.00
C GLU A 112 27.32 6.31 27.71
N VAL A 113 26.78 5.68 28.76
CA VAL A 113 25.72 4.67 28.63
C VAL A 113 24.49 5.22 27.90
N ALA A 114 24.13 6.48 28.12
CA ALA A 114 22.98 7.10 27.45
C ALA A 114 23.26 7.40 25.97
N ARG A 115 24.50 7.76 25.62
CA ARG A 115 24.93 7.91 24.22
C ARG A 115 24.94 6.59 23.49
N GLU A 116 25.52 5.55 24.08
CA GLU A 116 25.57 4.20 23.49
C GLU A 116 24.15 3.67 23.24
N HIS A 117 23.23 3.82 24.20
CA HIS A 117 21.83 3.44 23.98
C HIS A 117 21.16 4.22 22.85
N ALA A 118 21.40 5.53 22.75
CA ALA A 118 20.87 6.33 21.66
C ALA A 118 21.42 5.88 20.30
N ASP A 119 22.72 5.55 20.23
CA ASP A 119 23.37 5.07 19.00
C ASP A 119 22.84 3.70 18.58
N VAL A 120 22.63 2.78 19.53
CA VAL A 120 21.99 1.48 19.26
C VAL A 120 20.58 1.67 18.75
N SER A 121 19.74 2.49 19.40
CA SER A 121 18.37 2.73 18.95
C SER A 121 18.30 3.42 17.57
N ILE A 122 19.25 4.29 17.23
CA ILE A 122 19.34 4.89 15.89
C ILE A 122 19.72 3.82 14.86
N ALA A 123 20.68 2.96 15.17
CA ALA A 123 21.12 1.89 14.27
C ALA A 123 20.01 0.84 14.03
N GLU A 124 19.31 0.44 15.09
CA GLU A 124 18.14 -0.46 15.01
C GLU A 124 17.04 0.15 14.13
N LEU A 125 16.74 1.45 14.31
CA LEU A 125 15.75 2.14 13.51
C LEU A 125 16.16 2.26 12.03
N ASP A 126 17.44 2.49 11.75
CA ASP A 126 17.97 2.53 10.38
C ASP A 126 17.82 1.16 9.69
N GLU A 127 18.14 0.08 10.40
CA GLU A 127 17.95 -1.30 9.90
C GLU A 127 16.46 -1.62 9.69
N GLU A 128 15.57 -1.19 10.58
CA GLU A 128 14.13 -1.37 10.42
C GLU A 128 13.59 -0.61 9.19
N ILE A 129 14.05 0.62 8.94
CA ILE A 129 13.66 1.40 7.76
C ILE A 129 14.11 0.67 6.48
N ASP A 130 15.36 0.22 6.43
CA ASP A 130 15.90 -0.47 5.27
C ASP A 130 15.19 -1.80 5.01
N SER A 131 14.90 -2.55 6.07
CA SER A 131 14.14 -3.81 6.01
C SER A 131 12.72 -3.58 5.48
N LEU A 132 12.02 -2.56 5.98
CA LEU A 132 10.68 -2.19 5.53
C LEU A 132 10.66 -1.82 4.04
N LEU A 133 11.64 -1.03 3.58
CA LEU A 133 11.77 -0.63 2.18
C LEU A 133 12.12 -1.81 1.28
N PHE A 134 13.00 -2.69 1.74
CA PHE A 134 13.35 -3.93 1.06
C PHE A 134 12.12 -4.83 0.89
N GLU A 135 11.40 -5.12 1.96
CA GLU A 135 10.17 -5.94 1.91
C GLU A 135 9.12 -5.34 1.00
N THR A 136 8.92 -4.02 1.05
CA THR A 136 7.97 -3.32 0.17
C THR A 136 8.37 -3.49 -1.30
N ARG A 137 9.66 -3.37 -1.63
CA ARG A 137 10.18 -3.56 -2.99
C ARG A 137 10.01 -5.01 -3.45
N VAL A 138 10.40 -5.98 -2.63
CA VAL A 138 10.26 -7.41 -2.92
C VAL A 138 8.80 -7.78 -3.16
N ARG A 139 7.88 -7.29 -2.33
CA ARG A 139 6.45 -7.55 -2.50
C ARG A 139 5.92 -7.00 -3.83
N ARG A 140 6.36 -5.82 -4.25
CA ARG A 140 5.96 -5.24 -5.55
C ARG A 140 6.45 -6.08 -6.72
N GLU A 141 7.70 -6.53 -6.69
CA GLU A 141 8.29 -7.36 -7.75
C GLU A 141 7.54 -8.70 -7.88
N VAL A 142 7.38 -9.43 -6.77
CA VAL A 142 6.77 -10.78 -6.76
C VAL A 142 5.30 -10.76 -7.18
N VAL A 143 4.54 -9.75 -6.74
CA VAL A 143 3.10 -9.65 -7.05
C VAL A 143 2.85 -9.27 -8.50
N SER A 144 3.71 -8.43 -9.08
CA SER A 144 3.51 -7.92 -10.45
C SER A 144 3.64 -9.03 -11.49
N ASP A 145 4.62 -9.92 -11.36
CA ASP A 145 4.91 -10.93 -12.38
C ASP A 145 3.78 -11.94 -12.59
N THR A 146 3.23 -12.48 -11.50
CA THR A 146 2.21 -13.53 -11.61
C THR A 146 0.86 -12.98 -12.10
N VAL A 147 0.45 -11.82 -11.56
CA VAL A 147 -0.85 -11.23 -11.90
C VAL A 147 -0.83 -10.63 -13.30
N ALA A 148 0.26 -9.99 -13.73
CA ALA A 148 0.40 -9.47 -15.08
C ALA A 148 0.31 -10.59 -16.11
N VAL A 149 0.98 -11.72 -15.88
CA VAL A 149 0.90 -12.91 -16.77
C VAL A 149 -0.52 -13.46 -16.84
N LEU A 150 -1.23 -13.57 -15.70
CA LEU A 150 -2.62 -14.05 -15.68
C LEU A 150 -3.59 -13.09 -16.40
N LEU A 151 -3.44 -11.79 -16.21
CA LEU A 151 -4.26 -10.77 -16.88
C LEU A 151 -3.99 -10.73 -18.38
N GLN A 152 -2.73 -10.80 -18.81
CA GLN A 152 -2.36 -10.92 -20.22
C GLN A 152 -2.97 -12.17 -20.85
N ARG A 153 -2.90 -13.31 -20.16
CA ARG A 153 -3.50 -14.57 -20.64
C ARG A 153 -5.02 -14.49 -20.72
N ALA A 154 -5.67 -13.85 -19.75
CA ALA A 154 -7.11 -13.64 -19.78
C ALA A 154 -7.54 -12.69 -20.92
N ALA A 155 -6.79 -11.60 -21.15
CA ALA A 155 -7.02 -10.67 -22.25
C ALA A 155 -6.84 -11.35 -23.63
N ALA A 156 -5.77 -12.14 -23.79
CA ALA A 156 -5.52 -12.92 -25.01
C ALA A 156 -6.66 -13.91 -25.30
N ARG A 157 -7.20 -14.57 -24.27
CA ARG A 157 -8.37 -15.46 -24.41
C ARG A 157 -9.63 -14.70 -24.83
N ARG A 158 -9.89 -13.50 -24.29
CA ARG A 158 -11.04 -12.67 -24.69
C ARG A 158 -10.91 -12.20 -26.14
N GLN A 159 -9.74 -11.74 -26.54
CA GLN A 159 -9.48 -11.36 -27.94
C GLN A 159 -9.67 -12.54 -28.89
N SER A 160 -9.19 -13.74 -28.52
CA SER A 160 -9.44 -14.94 -29.33
C SER A 160 -10.90 -15.36 -29.36
N SER A 161 -11.70 -15.07 -28.33
CA SER A 161 -13.16 -15.35 -28.34
C SER A 161 -13.94 -14.37 -29.21
N LEU A 162 -13.48 -13.13 -29.34
CA LEU A 162 -14.05 -12.15 -30.27
C LEU A 162 -13.71 -12.46 -31.73
N GLN A 163 -12.63 -13.20 -31.97
CA GLN A 163 -12.14 -13.56 -33.31
C GLN A 163 -12.58 -14.95 -33.77
N VAL A 164 -13.64 -15.52 -33.19
CA VAL A 164 -14.27 -16.73 -33.76
C VAL A 164 -14.92 -16.31 -35.09
N PRO A 165 -14.51 -16.89 -36.24
CA PRO A 165 -15.14 -16.59 -37.52
C PRO A 165 -16.64 -16.88 -37.40
N GLN A 166 -17.47 -15.93 -37.82
CA GLN A 166 -18.90 -16.18 -38.04
C GLN A 166 -18.99 -17.24 -39.14
N VAL A 167 -19.08 -18.52 -38.76
CA VAL A 167 -19.44 -19.58 -39.70
C VAL A 167 -20.85 -19.25 -40.14
N SER A 168 -21.01 -18.82 -41.40
CA SER A 168 -22.33 -18.69 -41.99
C SER A 168 -23.07 -20.01 -41.78
N PRO A 169 -24.30 -20.01 -41.24
CA PRO A 169 -25.05 -21.24 -41.06
C PRO A 169 -25.05 -22.00 -42.38
N VAL A 170 -24.54 -23.24 -42.38
CA VAL A 170 -24.63 -24.12 -43.54
C VAL A 170 -26.11 -24.40 -43.73
N ASP A 171 -26.71 -23.77 -44.73
CA ASP A 171 -28.10 -24.01 -45.08
C ASP A 171 -28.25 -25.47 -45.51
N PRO A 172 -29.01 -26.31 -44.80
CA PRO A 172 -29.20 -27.70 -45.17
C PRO A 172 -30.00 -27.85 -46.48
N ARG A 173 -30.56 -26.78 -47.05
CA ARG A 173 -31.28 -26.78 -48.32
C ARG A 173 -30.84 -25.63 -49.24
N PRO A 174 -29.61 -25.68 -49.78
CA PRO A 174 -29.13 -24.63 -50.66
C PRO A 174 -29.98 -24.57 -51.94
N LEU A 175 -30.48 -23.39 -52.26
CA LEU A 175 -31.24 -23.16 -53.50
C LEU A 175 -30.34 -23.38 -54.72
N ASN A 176 -30.67 -24.34 -55.58
CA ASN A 176 -29.98 -24.53 -56.85
C ASN A 176 -30.91 -24.10 -57.98
N ARG A 177 -30.55 -23.01 -58.69
CA ARG A 177 -31.35 -22.42 -59.79
C ARG A 177 -32.81 -22.12 -59.40
N GLY A 178 -33.05 -21.65 -58.17
CA GLY A 178 -34.37 -21.17 -57.73
C GLY A 178 -35.37 -22.25 -57.27
N ARG A 179 -34.95 -23.51 -57.10
CA ARG A 179 -35.76 -24.54 -56.40
C ARG A 179 -34.99 -25.17 -55.24
N VAL A 180 -35.73 -25.46 -54.18
CA VAL A 180 -35.32 -26.32 -53.07
C VAL A 180 -35.41 -27.77 -53.55
N GLN A 181 -34.37 -28.59 -53.33
CA GLN A 181 -34.47 -30.05 -53.50
C GLN A 181 -35.19 -30.70 -52.32
#